data_AF-A0A972E4A1-F1
#
_entry.id   AF-A0A972E4A1-F1
#
_cell.length_a   1.000
_cell.length_b   1.000
_cell.length_c   1.000
_cell.angle_alpha   90.00
_cell.angle_beta   90.00
_cell.angle_gamma   90.00
#
_symmetry.space_group_name_H-M   'P 1'
#
loop_
_entity.id
_entity.type
_entity.pdbx_description
1 polymer ?
#
loop_
_entity_poly.entity_id
_entity_poly.type
_entity_poly.pdbx_seq_one_letter_code
_entity_poly.pdbx_strand_id
1 'polypeptide(L)'
;MAKHNEERMCPAGAVTLNIGEKVENAYQIISGRVQIDWKWSTWESFSLKKPDVFGLIECEEQEKSFIRAQSTEDTLLRPLSADQLQNPDAPELSVSILHSLAVLYGQVIQENYFGLALSESEKMYQAFETYVKKADKQRAIDCYARFVTAFPTSPFVDQMLNYIQDISLGKDLVVEIPENDEDAFLSVLTQANDADPQQNLTLLKKFEEKYPNSIYYERIMDMIIVEYEKLGDEYQLNHYLRKYIFTYPNSQTAPHKLLSLISVQRKSGEPSWYENALRFLLYYPDSELIGTVRKFVGIDQ
;
A
#
# COMPACT_ATOMS: atom_id res chain seq x y z
N MET A 1 -46.81 37.00 -31.98
CA MET A 1 -45.80 38.04 -31.64
C MET A 1 -44.64 37.33 -30.95
N ALA A 2 -43.51 37.18 -31.65
CA ALA A 2 -42.34 36.51 -31.09
C ALA A 2 -41.72 37.42 -30.03
N LYS A 3 -41.72 36.99 -28.76
CA LYS A 3 -40.85 37.60 -27.75
C LYS A 3 -39.41 37.39 -28.24
N HIS A 4 -38.67 38.47 -28.44
CA HIS A 4 -37.23 38.37 -28.62
C HIS A 4 -36.66 37.82 -27.30
N ASN A 5 -36.07 36.63 -27.36
CA ASN A 5 -35.23 36.13 -26.27
C ASN A 5 -33.96 36.98 -26.32
N GLU A 6 -33.91 38.05 -25.53
CA GLU A 6 -32.76 38.94 -25.51
C GLU A 6 -31.52 38.16 -25.04
N GLU A 7 -30.44 38.28 -25.81
CA GLU A 7 -29.17 37.63 -25.49
C GLU A 7 -28.58 38.23 -24.22
N ARG A 8 -28.12 37.38 -23.31
CA ARG A 8 -27.54 37.75 -22.02
C ARG A 8 -26.02 37.69 -22.10
N MET A 9 -25.36 38.84 -21.94
CA MET A 9 -23.91 38.90 -21.79
C MET A 9 -23.52 38.59 -20.34
N CYS A 10 -22.60 37.65 -20.14
CA CYS A 10 -22.08 37.24 -18.84
C CYS A 10 -20.58 37.55 -18.79
N PRO A 11 -20.13 38.48 -17.93
CA PRO A 11 -18.71 38.79 -17.77
C PRO A 11 -17.90 37.58 -17.32
N ALA A 12 -16.63 37.53 -17.71
CA ALA A 12 -15.70 36.48 -17.30
C ALA A 12 -15.73 36.22 -15.77
N GLY A 13 -15.91 34.96 -15.38
CA GLY A 13 -15.97 34.54 -13.97
C GLY A 13 -17.28 34.86 -13.24
N ALA A 14 -18.24 35.55 -13.87
CA ALA A 14 -19.52 35.85 -13.26
C ALA A 14 -20.40 34.60 -13.14
N VAL A 15 -21.15 34.49 -12.03
CA VAL A 15 -22.18 33.48 -11.87
C VAL A 15 -23.34 33.81 -12.82
N THR A 16 -23.63 32.87 -13.70
CA THR A 16 -24.58 32.99 -14.80
C THR A 16 -26.02 32.71 -14.36
N LEU A 17 -26.22 31.81 -13.40
CA LEU A 17 -27.54 31.46 -12.83
C LEU A 17 -27.46 31.42 -11.30
N ASN A 18 -28.33 32.18 -10.63
CA ASN A 18 -28.46 32.21 -9.17
C ASN A 18 -29.57 31.26 -8.68
N ILE A 19 -29.46 30.84 -7.41
CA ILE A 19 -30.27 29.85 -6.64
C ILE A 19 -31.80 30.12 -6.59
N GLY A 20 -32.34 31.10 -7.32
CA GLY A 20 -33.78 31.39 -7.32
C GLY A 20 -34.34 31.97 -8.61
N GLU A 21 -33.58 32.06 -9.69
CA GLU A 21 -34.15 32.45 -10.98
C GLU A 21 -34.98 31.28 -11.51
N LYS A 22 -36.29 31.49 -11.74
CA LYS A 22 -37.11 30.56 -12.54
C LYS A 22 -36.51 30.55 -13.94
N VAL A 23 -35.64 29.58 -14.20
CA VAL A 23 -34.92 29.42 -15.44
C VAL A 23 -35.92 29.21 -16.57
N GLU A 24 -35.86 30.03 -17.61
CA GLU A 24 -36.36 29.65 -18.93
C GLU A 24 -35.60 28.37 -19.32
N ASN A 25 -36.35 27.32 -19.69
CA ASN A 25 -35.96 25.90 -19.66
C ASN A 25 -34.55 25.51 -20.15
N ALA A 26 -33.82 26.31 -20.93
CA ALA A 26 -32.42 26.09 -21.26
C ALA A 26 -31.76 27.38 -21.81
N TYR A 27 -30.42 27.39 -21.87
CA TYR A 27 -29.63 28.42 -22.54
C TYR A 27 -28.68 27.81 -23.56
N GLN A 28 -28.54 28.46 -24.72
CA GLN A 28 -27.51 28.16 -25.70
C GLN A 28 -26.33 29.12 -25.58
N ILE A 29 -25.11 28.58 -25.68
CA ILE A 29 -23.88 29.36 -25.71
C ILE A 29 -23.64 29.88 -27.14
N ILE A 30 -23.75 31.19 -27.33
CA ILE A 30 -23.53 31.85 -28.63
C ILE A 30 -22.05 32.23 -28.82
N SER A 31 -21.33 32.52 -27.72
CA SER A 31 -19.87 32.70 -27.69
C SER A 31 -19.34 32.48 -26.28
N GLY A 32 -18.05 32.14 -26.18
CA GLY A 32 -17.37 31.89 -24.90
C GLY A 32 -17.58 30.47 -24.37
N ARG A 33 -17.39 30.31 -23.05
CA ARG A 33 -17.43 29.04 -22.32
C ARG A 33 -18.05 29.21 -20.95
N VAL A 34 -18.76 28.17 -20.55
CA VAL A 34 -19.41 28.10 -19.25
C VAL A 34 -18.86 26.91 -18.49
N GLN A 35 -18.47 27.13 -17.24
CA GLN A 35 -18.19 26.07 -16.28
C GLN A 35 -19.46 25.79 -15.49
N ILE A 36 -19.81 24.51 -15.41
CA ILE A 36 -20.95 24.00 -14.66
C ILE A 36 -20.38 23.20 -13.50
N ASP A 37 -20.65 23.68 -12.29
CA ASP A 37 -20.31 23.01 -11.05
C ASP A 37 -21.62 22.47 -10.47
N TRP A 38 -21.88 21.18 -10.72
CA TRP A 38 -23.12 20.50 -10.38
C TRP A 38 -22.91 19.56 -9.20
N LYS A 39 -23.88 19.55 -8.28
CA LYS A 39 -23.87 18.64 -7.14
C LYS A 39 -25.00 17.63 -7.29
N TRP A 40 -24.65 16.44 -7.76
CA TRP A 40 -25.53 15.28 -7.83
C TRP A 40 -25.32 14.35 -6.63
N SER A 41 -24.07 14.14 -6.20
CA SER A 41 -23.67 13.45 -4.95
C SER A 41 -22.18 13.69 -4.60
N THR A 42 -21.34 13.79 -5.63
CA THR A 42 -19.98 14.36 -5.63
C THR A 42 -19.98 15.78 -6.20
N TRP A 43 -18.89 16.53 -5.99
CA TRP A 43 -18.69 17.82 -6.67
C TRP A 43 -18.22 17.55 -8.09
N GLU A 44 -19.05 17.79 -9.08
CA GLU A 44 -18.76 17.56 -10.50
C GLU A 44 -18.58 18.90 -11.21
N SER A 45 -17.42 19.11 -11.85
CA SER A 45 -17.08 20.34 -12.54
C SER A 45 -16.79 20.05 -14.01
N PHE A 46 -17.58 20.60 -14.93
CA PHE A 46 -17.36 20.43 -16.36
C PHE A 46 -17.53 21.73 -17.12
N SER A 47 -17.06 21.77 -18.38
CA SER A 47 -17.10 22.97 -19.20
C SER A 47 -17.80 22.71 -20.54
N LEU A 48 -18.74 23.58 -20.89
CA LEU A 48 -19.42 23.63 -22.17
C LEU A 48 -18.96 24.86 -22.96
N LYS A 49 -19.00 24.79 -24.28
CA LYS A 49 -18.55 25.86 -25.18
C LYS A 49 -19.58 26.11 -26.27
N LYS A 50 -19.46 27.21 -27.03
CA LYS A 50 -20.28 27.38 -28.24
C LYS A 50 -20.18 26.14 -29.16
N PRO A 51 -21.30 25.59 -29.69
CA PRO A 51 -22.70 26.03 -29.60
C PRO A 51 -23.56 25.26 -28.59
N ASP A 52 -22.94 24.69 -27.55
CA ASP A 52 -23.58 23.81 -26.57
C ASP A 52 -24.74 24.48 -25.80
N VAL A 53 -25.58 23.64 -25.22
CA VAL A 53 -26.82 24.01 -24.51
C VAL A 53 -26.77 23.47 -23.08
N PHE A 54 -27.17 24.28 -22.10
CA PHE A 54 -27.27 23.85 -20.70
C PHE A 54 -28.61 24.22 -20.08
N GLY A 55 -28.92 23.65 -18.91
CA GLY A 55 -30.22 23.80 -18.24
C GLY A 55 -31.29 22.79 -18.68
N LEU A 56 -30.92 21.85 -19.57
CA LEU A 56 -31.82 20.82 -20.11
C LEU A 56 -32.25 19.74 -19.12
N ILE A 57 -31.47 19.54 -18.06
CA ILE A 57 -31.71 18.52 -17.03
C ILE A 57 -31.94 19.24 -15.71
N GLU A 58 -32.97 18.80 -14.99
CA GLU A 58 -33.28 19.29 -13.66
C GLU A 58 -32.19 18.82 -12.68
N CYS A 59 -31.64 19.77 -11.93
CA CYS A 59 -30.67 19.49 -10.87
C CYS A 59 -31.40 19.31 -9.54
N GLU A 60 -31.19 18.18 -8.85
CA GLU A 60 -31.85 17.87 -7.57
C GLU A 60 -31.37 18.78 -6.42
N GLU A 61 -30.10 19.19 -6.37
CA GLU A 61 -29.54 20.13 -5.37
C GLU A 61 -29.22 21.52 -6.00
N GLN A 62 -30.24 22.22 -6.50
CA GLN A 62 -30.09 23.56 -7.13
C GLN A 62 -29.37 24.58 -6.24
N GLU A 63 -29.56 24.52 -4.92
CA GLU A 63 -28.97 25.45 -3.95
C GLU A 63 -27.44 25.33 -3.80
N LYS A 64 -26.86 24.19 -4.21
CA LYS A 64 -25.42 23.92 -4.09
C LYS A 64 -24.71 23.85 -5.43
N SER A 65 -25.45 24.09 -6.49
CA SER A 65 -25.00 24.02 -7.87
C SER A 65 -24.89 25.42 -8.46
N PHE A 66 -23.83 25.69 -9.20
CA PHE A 66 -23.66 26.98 -9.87
C PHE A 66 -23.10 26.83 -11.27
N ILE A 67 -23.54 27.74 -12.13
CA ILE A 67 -23.10 27.84 -13.52
C ILE A 67 -22.41 29.19 -13.63
N ARG A 68 -21.17 29.22 -14.09
CA ARG A 68 -20.36 30.44 -14.20
C ARG A 68 -19.71 30.56 -15.57
N ALA A 69 -19.63 31.77 -16.10
CA ALA A 69 -18.75 32.04 -17.23
C ALA A 69 -17.29 31.74 -16.83
N GLN A 70 -16.49 31.15 -17.72
CA GLN A 70 -15.08 30.92 -17.41
C GLN A 70 -14.36 32.25 -17.14
N SER A 71 -13.40 32.24 -16.22
CA SER A 71 -12.67 33.45 -15.77
C SER A 71 -11.82 34.11 -16.85
N THR A 72 -11.67 33.47 -18.02
CA THR A 72 -10.79 33.89 -19.10
C THR A 72 -11.50 34.59 -20.25
N GLU A 73 -12.84 34.53 -20.34
CA GLU A 73 -13.59 35.14 -21.45
C GLU A 73 -15.04 35.48 -21.10
N ASP A 74 -15.56 36.54 -21.72
CA ASP A 74 -16.98 36.90 -21.64
C ASP A 74 -17.81 35.88 -22.44
N THR A 75 -18.99 35.55 -21.92
CA THR A 75 -19.87 34.52 -22.49
C THR A 75 -21.22 35.12 -22.86
N LEU A 76 -21.65 34.90 -24.11
CA LEU A 76 -22.95 35.34 -24.61
C LEU A 76 -23.92 34.17 -24.64
N LEU A 77 -25.08 34.35 -24.01
CA LEU A 77 -26.08 33.30 -23.83
C LEU A 77 -27.41 33.69 -24.46
N ARG A 78 -28.03 32.74 -25.14
CA ARG A 78 -29.37 32.89 -25.69
C ARG A 78 -30.36 32.01 -24.93
N PRO A 79 -31.40 32.57 -24.29
CA PRO A 79 -32.44 31.77 -23.67
C PRO A 79 -33.21 30.95 -24.72
N LEU A 80 -33.60 29.74 -24.38
CA LEU A 80 -34.39 28.83 -25.21
C LEU A 80 -35.75 28.57 -24.59
N SER A 81 -36.82 28.72 -25.38
CA SER A 81 -38.17 28.34 -24.98
C SER A 81 -38.42 26.84 -25.14
N ALA A 82 -39.46 26.33 -24.46
CA ALA A 82 -39.90 24.93 -24.62
C ALA A 82 -40.17 24.56 -26.09
N ASP A 83 -40.84 25.46 -26.82
CA ASP A 83 -41.19 25.26 -28.24
C ASP A 83 -39.94 25.16 -29.12
N GLN A 84 -38.88 25.92 -28.80
CA GLN A 84 -37.61 25.86 -29.53
C GLN A 84 -36.86 24.54 -29.27
N LEU A 85 -36.89 24.04 -28.03
CA LEU A 85 -36.28 22.76 -27.66
C LEU A 85 -36.96 21.56 -28.33
N GLN A 86 -38.24 21.67 -28.63
CA GLN A 86 -39.03 20.62 -29.28
C GLN A 86 -39.15 20.80 -30.80
N ASN A 87 -38.52 21.83 -31.38
CA ASN A 87 -38.66 22.15 -32.79
C ASN A 87 -37.87 21.16 -33.68
N PRO A 88 -38.54 20.30 -34.46
CA PRO A 88 -37.86 19.35 -35.34
C PRO A 88 -37.18 20.02 -36.54
N ASP A 89 -37.55 21.27 -36.87
CA ASP A 89 -37.04 22.02 -38.03
C ASP A 89 -35.71 22.74 -37.75
N ALA A 90 -35.12 22.56 -36.55
CA ALA A 90 -33.84 23.17 -36.14
C ALA A 90 -32.78 22.09 -35.85
N PRO A 91 -32.26 21.37 -36.86
CA PRO A 91 -31.36 20.23 -36.67
C PRO A 91 -30.06 20.59 -35.95
N GLU A 92 -29.55 21.80 -36.16
CA GLU A 92 -28.33 22.30 -35.49
C GLU A 92 -28.51 22.43 -33.97
N LEU A 93 -29.71 22.81 -33.52
CA LEU A 93 -30.03 22.89 -32.10
C LEU A 93 -30.14 21.48 -31.50
N SER A 94 -30.78 20.56 -32.20
CA SER A 94 -30.88 19.15 -31.79
C SER A 94 -29.50 18.49 -31.64
N VAL A 95 -28.57 18.77 -32.56
CA VAL A 95 -27.17 18.30 -32.45
C VAL A 95 -26.47 18.91 -31.24
N SER A 96 -26.66 20.20 -30.99
CA SER A 96 -26.06 20.89 -29.85
C SER A 96 -26.58 20.35 -28.51
N ILE A 97 -27.88 20.03 -28.44
CA ILE A 97 -28.52 19.38 -27.29
C ILE A 97 -27.91 17.98 -27.06
N LEU A 98 -27.86 17.15 -28.09
CA LEU A 98 -27.31 15.79 -27.98
C LEU A 98 -25.82 15.79 -27.59
N HIS A 99 -25.03 16.70 -28.15
CA HIS A 99 -23.62 16.85 -27.80
C HIS A 99 -23.46 17.24 -26.33
N SER A 100 -24.25 18.21 -25.84
CA SER A 100 -24.20 18.66 -24.45
C SER A 100 -24.56 17.54 -23.46
N LEU A 101 -25.58 16.74 -23.80
CA LEU A 101 -25.95 15.55 -23.02
C LEU A 101 -24.85 14.49 -23.04
N ALA A 102 -24.23 14.23 -24.20
CA ALA A 102 -23.15 13.26 -24.32
C ALA A 102 -21.90 13.65 -23.50
N VAL A 103 -21.54 14.93 -23.50
CA VAL A 103 -20.44 15.46 -22.66
C VAL A 103 -20.76 15.24 -21.18
N LEU A 104 -21.96 15.62 -20.74
CA LEU A 104 -22.40 15.43 -19.37
C LEU A 104 -22.36 13.95 -18.95
N TYR A 105 -23.07 13.08 -19.67
CA TYR A 105 -23.13 11.65 -19.32
C TYR A 105 -21.77 10.97 -19.42
N GLY A 106 -20.93 11.38 -20.38
CA GLY A 106 -19.56 10.90 -20.49
C GLY A 106 -18.74 11.21 -19.23
N GLN A 107 -18.89 12.41 -18.68
CA GLN A 107 -18.18 12.80 -17.47
C GLN A 107 -18.73 12.12 -16.21
N VAL A 108 -20.05 12.01 -16.09
CA VAL A 108 -20.71 11.25 -15.01
C VAL A 108 -20.27 9.80 -15.01
N ILE A 109 -20.17 9.16 -16.19
CA ILE A 109 -19.67 7.78 -16.32
C ILE A 109 -18.17 7.71 -15.99
N GLN A 110 -17.37 8.68 -16.43
CA GLN A 110 -15.96 8.73 -16.07
C GLN A 110 -15.75 8.80 -14.55
N GLU A 111 -16.40 9.74 -13.87
CA GLU A 111 -16.19 9.97 -12.45
C GLU A 111 -16.83 8.89 -11.58
N ASN A 112 -18.07 8.46 -11.88
CA ASN A 112 -18.71 7.41 -11.09
C ASN A 112 -18.13 6.04 -11.38
N TYR A 113 -17.84 5.68 -12.62
CA TYR A 113 -17.37 4.33 -12.93
C TYR A 113 -15.84 4.20 -12.78
N PHE A 114 -15.08 5.16 -13.29
CA PHE A 114 -13.61 5.11 -13.17
C PHE A 114 -13.11 5.74 -11.87
N GLY A 115 -13.80 6.72 -11.28
CA GLY A 115 -13.41 7.25 -9.95
C GLY A 115 -13.62 6.24 -8.83
N LEU A 116 -14.75 5.51 -8.82
CA LEU A 116 -14.95 4.38 -7.91
C LEU A 116 -13.93 3.27 -8.17
N ALA A 117 -13.70 2.90 -9.44
CA ALA A 117 -12.69 1.90 -9.78
C ALA A 117 -11.26 2.34 -9.39
N LEU A 118 -10.92 3.62 -9.52
CA LEU A 118 -9.63 4.16 -9.12
C LEU A 118 -9.47 4.12 -7.60
N SER A 119 -10.47 4.59 -6.84
CA SER A 119 -10.51 4.53 -5.37
C SER A 119 -10.38 3.09 -4.85
N GLU A 120 -11.14 2.16 -5.41
CA GLU A 120 -11.08 0.75 -5.01
C GLU A 120 -9.75 0.10 -5.45
N SER A 121 -9.21 0.48 -6.61
CA SER A 121 -7.88 0.04 -7.02
C SER A 121 -6.78 0.58 -6.10
N GLU A 122 -6.89 1.83 -5.63
CA GLU A 122 -5.93 2.40 -4.69
C GLU A 122 -5.96 1.68 -3.34
N LYS A 123 -7.15 1.34 -2.82
CA LYS A 123 -7.29 0.53 -1.60
C LYS A 123 -6.67 -0.86 -1.75
N MET A 124 -6.92 -1.55 -2.87
CA MET A 124 -6.30 -2.86 -3.11
C MET A 124 -4.78 -2.74 -3.32
N TYR A 125 -4.29 -1.65 -3.92
CA TYR A 125 -2.87 -1.36 -4.03
C TYR A 125 -2.23 -1.12 -2.65
N GLN A 126 -2.86 -0.37 -1.75
CA GLN A 126 -2.38 -0.20 -0.37
C GLN A 126 -2.38 -1.52 0.42
N ALA A 127 -3.37 -2.39 0.18
CA ALA A 127 -3.37 -3.74 0.74
C ALA A 127 -2.17 -4.56 0.23
N PHE A 128 -1.86 -4.46 -1.06
CA PHE A 128 -0.66 -5.05 -1.64
C PHE A 128 0.62 -4.51 -1.01
N GLU A 129 0.79 -3.19 -0.89
CA GLU A 129 1.93 -2.58 -0.20
C GLU A 129 2.07 -3.05 1.26
N THR A 130 0.95 -3.35 1.91
CA THR A 130 0.96 -3.90 3.27
C THR A 130 1.52 -5.33 3.29
N TYR A 131 1.14 -6.19 2.33
CA TYR A 131 1.72 -7.54 2.20
C TYR A 131 3.20 -7.49 1.81
N VAL A 132 3.58 -6.55 0.94
CA VAL A 132 4.97 -6.23 0.59
C VAL A 132 5.79 -5.90 1.84
N LYS A 133 5.33 -4.94 2.65
CA LYS A 133 5.99 -4.53 3.90
C LYS A 133 6.09 -5.67 4.92
N LYS A 134 5.13 -6.60 4.91
CA LYS A 134 5.11 -7.81 5.75
C LYS A 134 5.93 -8.96 5.17
N ALA A 135 6.59 -8.78 4.03
CA ALA A 135 7.33 -9.81 3.29
C ALA A 135 6.49 -11.07 2.96
N ASP A 136 5.16 -10.97 2.92
CA ASP A 136 4.26 -12.09 2.62
C ASP A 136 4.13 -12.26 1.09
N LYS A 137 5.13 -12.93 0.51
CA LYS A 137 5.27 -13.10 -0.95
C LYS A 137 4.05 -13.77 -1.58
N GLN A 138 3.51 -14.82 -0.95
CA GLN A 138 2.38 -15.56 -1.51
C GLN A 138 1.12 -14.69 -1.53
N ARG A 139 0.82 -13.98 -0.44
CA ARG A 139 -0.34 -13.08 -0.42
C ARG A 139 -0.16 -11.86 -1.33
N ALA A 140 1.06 -11.34 -1.50
CA ALA A 140 1.33 -10.28 -2.46
C ALA A 140 1.07 -10.74 -3.91
N ILE A 141 1.50 -11.95 -4.28
CA ILE A 141 1.22 -12.56 -5.59
C ILE A 141 -0.30 -12.77 -5.79
N ASP A 142 -0.98 -13.35 -4.80
CA ASP A 142 -2.44 -13.58 -4.87
C ASP A 142 -3.21 -12.25 -4.97
N CYS A 143 -2.76 -11.22 -4.26
CA CYS A 143 -3.33 -9.87 -4.30
C CYS A 143 -3.13 -9.24 -5.69
N TYR A 144 -1.93 -9.37 -6.28
CA TYR A 144 -1.66 -8.93 -7.65
C TYR A 144 -2.54 -9.64 -8.69
N ALA A 145 -2.69 -10.97 -8.60
CA ALA A 145 -3.54 -11.73 -9.52
C ALA A 145 -5.02 -11.27 -9.47
N ARG A 146 -5.54 -11.03 -8.25
CA ARG A 146 -6.89 -10.48 -8.07
C ARG A 146 -7.00 -9.04 -8.58
N PHE A 147 -5.97 -8.24 -8.34
CA PHE A 147 -5.92 -6.84 -8.76
C PHE A 147 -5.98 -6.68 -10.28
N VAL A 148 -5.12 -7.38 -11.03
CA VAL A 148 -5.09 -7.28 -12.50
C VAL A 148 -6.39 -7.79 -13.14
N THR A 149 -7.03 -8.79 -12.51
CA THR A 149 -8.32 -9.29 -12.96
C THR A 149 -9.44 -8.27 -12.76
N ALA A 150 -9.45 -7.57 -11.62
CA ALA A 150 -10.47 -6.58 -11.27
C ALA A 150 -10.24 -5.21 -11.92
N PHE A 151 -8.98 -4.81 -12.08
CA PHE A 151 -8.56 -3.47 -12.53
C PHE A 151 -7.43 -3.53 -13.57
N PRO A 152 -7.66 -4.14 -14.75
CA PRO A 152 -6.61 -4.38 -15.75
C PRO A 152 -5.99 -3.10 -16.32
N THR A 153 -6.69 -1.96 -16.25
CA THR A 153 -6.25 -0.66 -16.75
C THR A 153 -5.77 0.28 -15.64
N SER A 154 -5.62 -0.20 -14.41
CA SER A 154 -5.18 0.65 -13.29
C SER A 154 -3.71 1.07 -13.46
N PRO A 155 -3.35 2.33 -13.14
CA PRO A 155 -1.96 2.80 -13.24
C PRO A 155 -1.00 2.07 -12.28
N PHE A 156 -1.53 1.34 -11.29
CA PHE A 156 -0.73 0.61 -10.31
C PHE A 156 -0.26 -0.77 -10.80
N VAL A 157 -0.83 -1.29 -11.89
CA VAL A 157 -0.52 -2.65 -12.40
C VAL A 157 0.97 -2.82 -12.67
N ASP A 158 1.59 -1.87 -13.38
CA ASP A 158 3.01 -1.96 -13.75
C ASP A 158 3.92 -1.89 -12.51
N GLN A 159 3.56 -1.07 -11.52
CA GLN A 159 4.32 -0.96 -10.27
C GLN A 159 4.28 -2.27 -9.47
N MET A 160 3.10 -2.87 -9.36
CA MET A 160 2.95 -4.18 -8.71
C MET A 160 3.67 -5.27 -9.50
N LEU A 161 3.57 -5.27 -10.83
CA LEU A 161 4.24 -6.23 -11.70
C LEU A 161 5.76 -6.17 -11.55
N ASN A 162 6.35 -4.98 -11.52
CA ASN A 162 7.79 -4.81 -11.30
C ASN A 162 8.22 -5.44 -9.97
N TYR A 163 7.45 -5.22 -8.90
CA TYR A 163 7.73 -5.81 -7.59
C TYR A 163 7.58 -7.35 -7.60
N ILE A 164 6.55 -7.88 -8.25
CA ILE A 164 6.35 -9.33 -8.41
C ILE A 164 7.47 -9.95 -9.25
N GLN A 165 7.94 -9.27 -10.29
CA GLN A 165 9.09 -9.70 -11.10
C GLN A 165 10.38 -9.70 -10.26
N ASP A 166 10.62 -8.68 -9.44
CA ASP A 166 11.79 -8.65 -8.56
C ASP A 166 11.75 -9.79 -7.52
N ILE A 167 10.58 -10.10 -6.94
CA ILE A 167 10.38 -11.29 -6.09
C ILE A 167 10.65 -12.59 -6.87
N SER A 168 10.08 -12.72 -8.07
CA SER A 168 10.15 -13.95 -8.87
C SER A 168 11.56 -14.22 -9.41
N LEU A 169 12.36 -13.17 -9.59
CA LEU A 169 13.77 -13.23 -9.97
C LEU A 169 14.69 -13.49 -8.76
N GLY A 170 14.14 -13.64 -7.56
CA GLY A 170 14.93 -13.90 -6.35
C GLY A 170 15.81 -12.71 -5.95
N LYS A 171 15.51 -11.49 -6.40
CA LYS A 171 16.14 -10.31 -5.81
C LYS A 171 15.60 -10.21 -4.38
N ASP A 172 16.48 -10.43 -3.42
CA ASP A 172 16.16 -10.30 -2.01
C ASP A 172 15.44 -8.97 -1.78
N LEU A 173 14.23 -9.06 -1.24
CA LEU A 173 13.56 -7.93 -0.63
C LEU A 173 14.58 -7.28 0.29
N VAL A 174 15.00 -6.06 -0.05
CA VAL A 174 15.90 -5.28 0.79
C VAL A 174 15.10 -4.99 2.05
N VAL A 175 15.19 -5.89 3.03
CA VAL A 175 14.67 -5.63 4.36
C VAL A 175 15.56 -4.53 4.91
N GLU A 176 15.05 -3.30 4.84
CA GLU A 176 15.67 -2.14 5.45
C GLU A 176 15.49 -2.27 6.96
N ILE A 177 16.62 -2.33 7.67
CA ILE A 177 16.61 -2.26 9.12
C ILE A 177 16.56 -0.78 9.50
N PRO A 178 15.60 -0.35 10.34
CA PRO A 178 15.52 1.01 10.88
C PRO A 178 16.87 1.52 11.39
N GLU A 179 17.08 2.83 11.42
CA GLU A 179 18.32 3.49 11.92
C GLU A 179 18.43 3.50 13.45
N ASN A 180 17.33 3.30 14.16
CA ASN A 180 17.30 3.17 15.62
C ASN A 180 17.36 1.69 16.01
N ASP A 181 18.13 1.35 17.05
CA ASP A 181 18.38 -0.04 17.46
C ASP A 181 17.17 -0.70 18.13
N GLU A 182 16.38 0.06 18.91
CA GLU A 182 15.12 -0.39 19.51
C GLU A 182 14.05 -0.64 18.45
N ASP A 183 13.86 0.29 17.52
CA ASP A 183 12.92 0.12 16.40
C ASP A 183 13.32 -1.04 15.50
N ALA A 184 14.62 -1.19 15.24
CA ALA A 184 15.17 -2.32 14.50
C ALA A 184 14.89 -3.64 15.21
N PHE A 185 15.03 -3.70 16.53
CA PHE A 185 14.76 -4.90 17.31
C PHE A 185 13.27 -5.25 17.31
N LEU A 186 12.39 -4.26 17.45
CA LEU A 186 10.93 -4.45 17.32
C LEU A 186 10.54 -4.93 15.92
N SER A 187 11.20 -4.40 14.88
CA SER A 187 11.01 -4.86 13.50
C SER A 187 11.40 -6.32 13.33
N VAL A 188 12.51 -6.76 13.93
CA VAL A 188 12.94 -8.17 13.94
C VAL A 188 11.89 -9.05 14.61
N LEU A 189 11.41 -8.66 15.81
CA LEU A 189 10.43 -9.45 16.56
C LEU A 189 9.08 -9.59 15.84
N THR A 190 8.67 -8.57 15.10
CA THR A 190 7.38 -8.59 14.36
C THR A 190 7.48 -9.37 13.05
N GLN A 191 8.62 -9.33 12.36
CA GLN A 191 8.81 -10.00 11.08
C GLN A 191 9.23 -11.48 11.22
N ALA A 192 9.89 -11.86 12.31
CA ALA A 192 10.42 -13.21 12.48
C ALA A 192 9.37 -14.28 12.85
N ASN A 193 8.16 -13.89 13.25
CA ASN A 193 7.20 -14.81 13.88
C ASN A 193 6.44 -15.76 12.94
N ASP A 194 6.51 -15.60 11.61
CA ASP A 194 5.79 -16.46 10.64
C ASP A 194 6.58 -16.73 9.34
N ALA A 195 7.85 -16.31 9.24
CA ALA A 195 8.63 -16.43 8.02
C ALA A 195 9.51 -17.69 7.96
N ASP A 196 9.90 -18.06 6.74
CA ASP A 196 10.87 -19.13 6.46
C ASP A 196 12.19 -18.91 7.24
N PRO A 197 12.77 -19.93 7.91
CA PRO A 197 13.95 -19.75 8.78
C PRO A 197 15.14 -19.08 8.08
N GLN A 198 15.29 -19.29 6.77
CA GLN A 198 16.37 -18.67 6.01
C GLN A 198 16.16 -17.16 5.82
N GLN A 199 14.90 -16.71 5.71
CA GLN A 199 14.55 -15.28 5.66
C GLN A 199 14.75 -14.62 7.03
N ASN A 200 14.39 -15.31 8.11
CA ASN A 200 14.65 -14.86 9.48
C ASN A 200 16.14 -14.63 9.71
N LEU A 201 16.99 -15.58 9.28
CA LEU A 201 18.43 -15.45 9.40
C LEU A 201 18.98 -14.26 8.63
N THR A 202 18.49 -13.97 7.43
CA THR A 202 18.91 -12.79 6.66
C THR A 202 18.63 -11.50 7.42
N LEU A 203 17.44 -11.39 8.04
CA LEU A 203 17.07 -10.23 8.85
C LEU A 203 17.91 -10.11 10.12
N LEU A 204 18.06 -11.22 10.85
CA LEU A 204 18.82 -11.26 12.10
C LEU A 204 20.30 -10.93 11.89
N LYS A 205 20.92 -11.44 10.82
CA LYS A 205 22.32 -11.13 10.47
C LYS A 205 22.53 -9.69 10.09
N LYS A 206 21.61 -9.08 9.34
CA LYS A 206 21.66 -7.64 9.06
C LYS A 206 21.60 -6.82 10.34
N PHE A 207 20.80 -7.23 11.33
CA PHE A 207 20.76 -6.57 12.64
C PHE A 207 22.10 -6.73 13.35
N GLU A 208 22.63 -7.95 13.36
CA GLU A 208 23.93 -8.29 13.96
C GLU A 208 25.08 -7.44 13.38
N GLU A 209 25.08 -7.23 12.07
CA GLU A 209 26.08 -6.40 11.35
C GLU A 209 25.94 -4.92 11.67
N LYS A 210 24.70 -4.40 11.71
CA LYS A 210 24.44 -2.97 11.93
C LYS A 210 24.62 -2.56 13.39
N TYR A 211 24.26 -3.42 14.34
CA TYR A 211 24.20 -3.11 15.76
C TYR A 211 24.99 -4.08 16.65
N PRO A 212 26.32 -4.22 16.45
CA PRO A 212 27.13 -5.19 17.20
C PRO A 212 27.23 -4.89 18.71
N ASN A 213 26.92 -3.66 19.13
CA ASN A 213 26.99 -3.21 20.53
C ASN A 213 25.61 -2.93 21.13
N SER A 214 24.52 -3.34 20.48
CA SER A 214 23.18 -3.11 21.02
C SER A 214 22.95 -3.91 22.30
N ILE A 215 22.15 -3.35 23.21
CA ILE A 215 21.68 -4.04 24.41
C ILE A 215 20.85 -5.29 24.06
N TYR A 216 20.30 -5.38 22.85
CA TYR A 216 19.49 -6.51 22.37
C TYR A 216 20.33 -7.62 21.72
N TYR A 217 21.65 -7.45 21.60
CA TYR A 217 22.52 -8.34 20.83
C TYR A 217 22.52 -9.78 21.34
N GLU A 218 22.47 -10.00 22.66
CA GLU A 218 22.35 -11.32 23.27
C GLU A 218 21.10 -12.06 22.77
N ARG A 219 19.96 -11.35 22.74
CA ARG A 219 18.67 -11.91 22.33
C ARG A 219 18.63 -12.18 20.82
N ILE A 220 19.30 -11.35 20.02
CA ILE A 220 19.46 -11.59 18.58
C ILE A 220 20.30 -12.84 18.32
N MET A 221 21.42 -13.03 19.04
CA MET A 221 22.19 -14.28 18.93
C MET A 221 21.34 -15.50 19.29
N ASP A 222 20.53 -15.40 20.35
CA ASP A 222 19.62 -16.48 20.74
C ASP A 222 18.64 -16.85 19.63
N MET A 223 18.07 -15.86 18.96
CA MET A 223 17.19 -16.08 17.82
C MET A 223 17.92 -16.72 16.63
N ILE A 224 19.14 -16.26 16.31
CA ILE A 224 19.96 -16.85 15.23
C ILE A 224 20.25 -18.33 15.52
N ILE A 225 20.59 -18.67 16.76
CA ILE A 225 20.84 -20.06 17.19
C ILE A 225 19.60 -20.93 16.94
N VAL A 226 18.40 -20.44 17.31
CA VAL A 226 17.14 -21.16 17.11
C VAL A 226 16.85 -21.39 15.62
N GLU A 227 17.09 -20.39 14.76
CA GLU A 227 16.87 -20.56 13.32
C GLU A 227 17.84 -21.55 12.68
N TYR A 228 19.12 -21.56 13.10
CA TYR A 228 20.07 -22.56 12.63
C TYR A 228 19.76 -23.97 13.10
N GLU A 229 19.23 -24.11 14.31
CA GLU A 229 18.72 -25.39 14.82
C GLU A 229 17.55 -25.91 13.97
N LYS A 230 16.61 -25.02 13.59
CA LYS A 230 15.49 -25.37 12.68
C LYS A 230 15.96 -25.81 11.29
N LEU A 231 16.98 -25.13 10.73
CA LEU A 231 17.54 -25.47 9.43
C LEU A 231 18.41 -26.73 9.44
N GLY A 232 18.88 -27.16 10.62
CA GLY A 232 19.81 -28.27 10.75
C GLY A 232 21.23 -27.97 10.24
N ASP A 233 21.60 -26.69 10.12
CA ASP A 233 22.97 -26.28 9.78
C ASP A 233 23.87 -26.36 11.02
N GLU A 234 24.39 -27.56 11.27
CA GLU A 234 25.21 -27.85 12.45
C GLU A 234 26.51 -27.04 12.50
N TYR A 235 27.07 -26.65 11.35
CA TYR A 235 28.30 -25.87 11.29
C TYR A 235 28.08 -24.45 11.80
N GLN A 236 27.05 -23.77 11.27
CA GLN A 236 26.71 -22.42 11.71
C GLN A 236 26.16 -22.42 13.14
N LEU A 237 25.37 -23.43 13.51
CA LEU A 237 24.90 -23.60 14.88
C LEU A 237 26.07 -23.70 15.87
N ASN A 238 27.09 -24.52 15.58
CA ASN A 238 28.30 -24.64 16.40
C ASN A 238 29.03 -23.28 16.51
N HIS A 239 29.18 -22.56 15.38
CA HIS A 239 29.80 -21.23 15.37
C HIS A 239 29.08 -20.24 16.31
N TYR A 240 27.76 -20.08 16.17
CA TYR A 240 26.99 -19.14 16.98
C TYR A 240 26.91 -19.54 18.45
N LEU A 241 26.84 -20.84 18.75
CA LEU A 241 26.90 -21.34 20.13
C LEU A 241 28.26 -21.04 20.79
N ARG A 242 29.38 -21.23 20.08
CA ARG A 242 30.72 -20.83 20.57
C ARG A 242 30.80 -19.33 20.83
N LYS A 243 30.31 -18.53 19.88
CA LYS A 243 30.27 -17.06 20.00
C LYS A 243 29.47 -16.64 21.23
N TYR A 244 28.28 -17.21 21.42
CA TYR A 244 27.43 -16.93 22.58
C TYR A 244 28.12 -17.24 23.91
N ILE A 245 28.72 -18.42 24.05
CA ILE A 245 29.41 -18.82 25.31
C ILE A 245 30.65 -17.97 25.58
N PHE A 246 31.32 -17.49 24.53
CA PHE A 246 32.45 -16.58 24.68
C PHE A 246 32.00 -15.17 25.10
N THR A 247 30.95 -14.64 24.48
CA THR A 247 30.48 -13.27 24.70
C THR A 247 29.64 -13.13 25.97
N TYR A 248 28.81 -14.12 26.30
CA TYR A 248 27.83 -14.09 27.41
C TYR A 248 27.96 -15.28 28.37
N PRO A 249 29.15 -15.53 28.97
CA PRO A 249 29.37 -16.69 29.84
C PRO A 249 28.57 -16.64 31.15
N ASN A 250 28.04 -15.49 31.54
CA ASN A 250 27.25 -15.34 32.76
C ASN A 250 25.74 -15.20 32.49
N SER A 251 25.31 -15.38 31.24
CA SER A 251 23.88 -15.33 30.90
C SER A 251 23.13 -16.47 31.57
N GLN A 252 21.88 -16.22 31.95
CA GLN A 252 20.98 -17.23 32.50
C GLN A 252 20.76 -18.41 31.53
N THR A 253 20.84 -18.18 30.23
CA THR A 253 20.66 -19.24 29.21
C THR A 253 21.98 -19.88 28.79
N ALA A 254 23.14 -19.36 29.24
CA ALA A 254 24.45 -19.90 28.89
C ALA A 254 24.64 -21.39 29.21
N PRO A 255 24.15 -21.95 30.34
CA PRO A 255 24.20 -23.39 30.57
C PRO A 255 23.49 -24.17 29.45
N HIS A 256 22.29 -23.75 29.05
CA HIS A 256 21.55 -24.42 27.98
C HIS A 256 22.31 -24.37 26.65
N LYS A 257 22.88 -23.21 26.30
CA LYS A 257 23.69 -23.06 25.07
C LYS A 257 24.96 -23.90 25.11
N LEU A 258 25.63 -24.01 26.27
CA LEU A 258 26.82 -24.83 26.40
C LEU A 258 26.47 -26.31 26.27
N LEU A 259 25.34 -26.75 26.81
CA LEU A 259 24.85 -28.12 26.62
C LEU A 259 24.55 -28.39 25.14
N SER A 260 23.86 -27.48 24.44
CA SER A 260 23.60 -27.60 23.00
C SER A 260 24.91 -27.69 22.21
N LEU A 261 25.92 -26.88 22.57
CA LEU A 261 27.24 -26.91 21.94
C LEU A 261 27.92 -28.27 22.12
N ILE A 262 27.91 -28.81 23.34
CA ILE A 262 28.46 -30.14 23.65
C ILE A 262 27.76 -31.20 22.79
N SER A 263 26.43 -31.15 22.71
CA SER A 263 25.65 -32.12 21.93
C SER A 263 25.96 -32.06 20.43
N VAL A 264 26.03 -30.86 19.84
CA VAL A 264 26.39 -30.67 18.42
C VAL A 264 27.80 -31.20 18.16
N GLN A 265 28.78 -30.82 18.97
CA GLN A 265 30.17 -31.25 18.81
C GLN A 265 30.36 -32.76 19.02
N ARG A 266 29.63 -33.34 19.96
CA ARG A 266 29.66 -34.78 20.20
C ARG A 266 29.08 -35.54 19.00
N LYS A 267 27.99 -35.03 18.41
CA LYS A 267 27.38 -35.62 17.21
C LYS A 267 28.30 -35.53 15.99
N SER A 268 29.01 -34.40 15.83
CA SER A 268 29.98 -34.21 14.74
C SER A 268 31.33 -34.90 14.97
N GLY A 269 31.57 -35.44 16.17
CA GLY A 269 32.84 -36.08 16.53
C GLY A 269 33.97 -35.10 16.85
N GLU A 270 33.68 -33.82 17.08
CA GLU A 270 34.66 -32.79 17.44
C GLU A 270 35.22 -33.00 18.85
N PRO A 271 36.53 -33.22 19.03
CA PRO A 271 37.12 -33.50 20.35
C PRO A 271 36.86 -32.42 21.42
N SER A 272 36.61 -31.18 21.00
CA SER A 272 36.30 -30.07 21.90
C SER A 272 35.02 -30.26 22.72
N TRP A 273 34.15 -31.22 22.37
CA TRP A 273 32.95 -31.52 23.16
C TRP A 273 33.32 -31.89 24.61
N TYR A 274 34.43 -32.61 24.81
CA TYR A 274 34.87 -33.07 26.12
C TYR A 274 35.38 -31.91 26.98
N GLU A 275 36.16 -31.00 26.39
CA GLU A 275 36.61 -29.78 27.04
C GLU A 275 35.42 -28.90 27.46
N ASN A 276 34.44 -28.74 26.57
CA ASN A 276 33.22 -27.98 26.88
C ASN A 276 32.35 -28.67 27.95
N ALA A 277 32.34 -30.00 28.01
CA ALA A 277 31.67 -30.74 29.08
C ALA A 277 32.34 -30.52 30.44
N LEU A 278 33.68 -30.57 30.51
CA LEU A 278 34.42 -30.22 31.72
C LEU A 278 34.19 -28.76 32.12
N ARG A 279 34.19 -27.85 31.13
CA ARG A 279 33.89 -26.43 31.33
C ARG A 279 32.50 -26.23 31.95
N PHE A 280 31.51 -26.99 31.50
CA PHE A 280 30.17 -26.98 32.08
C PHE A 280 30.19 -27.40 33.55
N LEU A 281 30.83 -28.53 33.85
CA LEU A 281 30.91 -29.07 35.22
C LEU A 281 31.59 -28.11 36.20
N LEU A 282 32.56 -27.33 35.72
CA LEU A 282 33.29 -26.35 36.54
C LEU A 282 32.51 -25.06 36.74
N TYR A 283 31.88 -24.51 35.69
CA TYR A 283 31.25 -23.19 35.76
C TYR A 283 29.77 -23.23 36.14
N TYR A 284 29.08 -24.35 35.94
CA TYR A 284 27.66 -24.49 36.23
C TYR A 284 27.36 -25.73 37.10
N PRO A 285 28.02 -25.88 38.27
CA PRO A 285 27.85 -27.04 39.14
C PRO A 285 26.41 -27.20 39.67
N ASP A 286 25.68 -26.10 39.80
CA ASP A 286 24.33 -26.07 40.37
C ASP A 286 23.22 -26.09 39.30
N SER A 287 23.58 -26.21 38.01
CA SER A 287 22.59 -26.26 36.93
C SER A 287 21.80 -27.57 36.97
N GLU A 288 20.49 -27.50 36.77
CA GLU A 288 19.61 -28.67 36.62
C GLU A 288 20.06 -29.62 35.49
N LEU A 289 20.82 -29.10 34.51
CA LEU A 289 21.33 -29.85 33.38
C LEU A 289 22.61 -30.66 33.68
N ILE A 290 23.19 -30.49 34.88
CA ILE A 290 24.49 -31.11 35.21
C ILE A 290 24.49 -32.62 35.08
N GLY A 291 23.38 -33.28 35.44
CA GLY A 291 23.25 -34.73 35.32
C GLY A 291 23.37 -35.23 33.88
N THR A 292 22.92 -34.44 32.90
CA THR A 292 23.07 -34.77 31.47
C THR A 292 24.53 -34.74 31.06
N VAL A 293 25.27 -33.72 31.51
CA VAL A 293 26.70 -33.58 31.20
C VAL A 293 27.53 -34.67 31.86
N ARG A 294 27.28 -34.97 33.15
CA ARG A 294 27.96 -36.07 33.87
C ARG A 294 27.80 -37.41 33.18
N LYS A 295 26.62 -37.69 32.61
CA LYS A 295 26.38 -38.87 31.78
C LYS A 295 27.20 -38.87 30.49
N PHE A 296 27.35 -37.72 29.83
CA PHE A 296 28.16 -37.62 28.60
C PHE A 296 29.64 -37.94 28.85
N VAL A 297 30.18 -37.56 30.01
CA VAL A 297 31.59 -37.80 30.37
C VAL A 297 31.81 -39.12 31.14
N GLY A 298 30.74 -39.88 31.43
CA GLY A 298 30.84 -41.19 32.10
C GLY A 298 31.15 -41.13 33.59
N ILE A 299 30.78 -40.05 34.28
CA ILE A 299 30.97 -39.90 35.73
C ILE A 299 29.89 -40.68 36.53
N ASP A 300 28.66 -40.75 36.00
CA ASP A 300 27.51 -41.40 36.65
C ASP A 300 27.15 -42.74 35.99
N GLN A 301 28.14 -43.60 35.75
CA GLN A 301 27.90 -44.98 35.29
C GLN A 301 27.25 -45.86 36.36
#